data_AF-A0A7S3JM72-F1
#
_entry.id   AF-A0A7S3JM72-F1
#
_cell.length_a   1.000
_cell.length_b   1.000
_cell.length_c   1.000
_cell.angle_alpha   90.00
_cell.angle_beta   90.00
_cell.angle_gamma   90.00
#
_symmetry.space_group_name_H-M   'P 1'
#
loop_
_entity.id
_entity.type
_entity.pdbx_description
1 polymer ?
#
loop_
_entity_poly.entity_id
_entity_poly.type
_entity_poly.pdbx_seq_one_letter_code
_entity_poly.pdbx_strand_id
1 'polypeptide(L)'
;AAFSGSLPILKILDQVGVLSEYKDKQDDLRQTPIFKSLFNKNVDVMKFLMNAHCNLYIKDYRSSTPEEFIVRYLQDPKLCEVFLRYKYREFIHHSVNFQEVWNGCQKNTIFVSELKRFYCKKYSHILPHVEFTLLVMLMQLTHWFYSYCVGGSSIVMFLIRLCLLGTSV
;
A
#
# COMPACT_ATOMS: atom_id res chain seq x y z
N ALA A 1 -15.33 5.49 21.84
CA ALA A 1 -14.82 6.42 20.82
C ALA A 1 -14.62 5.74 19.46
N ALA A 2 -13.70 4.76 19.33
CA ALA A 2 -13.50 4.04 18.07
C ALA A 2 -14.72 3.19 17.66
N PHE A 3 -15.29 2.41 18.58
CA PHE A 3 -16.52 1.63 18.35
C PHE A 3 -17.76 2.50 18.14
N SER A 4 -17.78 3.75 18.58
CA SER A 4 -18.90 4.65 18.30
C SER A 4 -18.69 5.46 17.02
N GLY A 5 -17.55 5.28 16.33
CA GLY A 5 -17.20 6.05 15.14
C GLY A 5 -16.96 7.54 15.40
N SER A 6 -16.75 7.95 16.65
CA SER A 6 -16.71 9.37 17.01
C SER A 6 -15.29 9.93 16.89
N LEU A 7 -15.00 10.51 15.73
CA LEU A 7 -13.76 11.24 15.46
C LEU A 7 -13.53 12.43 16.42
N PRO A 8 -14.55 13.25 16.78
CA PRO A 8 -14.35 14.35 17.74
C PRO A 8 -13.81 13.87 19.09
N ILE A 9 -14.35 12.77 19.63
CA ILE A 9 -13.87 12.21 20.90
C ILE A 9 -12.44 11.69 20.76
N LEU A 10 -12.10 11.05 19.64
CA LEU A 10 -10.73 10.59 19.41
C LEU A 10 -9.72 11.74 19.32
N LYS A 11 -10.08 12.86 18.71
CA LYS A 11 -9.24 14.07 18.69
C LYS A 11 -9.01 14.62 20.08
N ILE A 12 -10.05 14.65 20.93
CA ILE A 12 -9.91 15.06 22.33
C ILE A 12 -8.98 14.10 23.08
N LEU A 13 -9.15 12.78 22.91
CA LEU A 13 -8.28 11.78 23.55
C LEU A 13 -6.82 11.87 23.12
N ASP A 14 -6.57 12.26 21.86
CA ASP A 14 -5.23 12.51 21.33
C ASP A 14 -4.61 13.77 21.93
N GLN A 15 -5.37 14.86 22.02
CA GLN A 15 -4.94 16.12 22.63
C GLN A 15 -4.56 15.96 24.11
N VAL A 16 -5.28 15.11 24.85
CA VAL A 16 -4.99 14.81 26.26
C VAL A 16 -3.86 13.76 26.39
N GLY A 17 -3.31 13.27 25.27
CA GLY A 17 -2.20 12.31 25.24
C GLY A 17 -2.60 10.85 25.54
N VAL A 18 -3.85 10.60 25.92
CA VAL A 18 -4.37 9.26 26.28
C VAL A 18 -4.36 8.32 25.08
N LEU A 19 -4.61 8.82 23.86
CA LEU A 19 -4.65 7.96 22.68
C LEU A 19 -3.35 7.17 22.48
N SER A 20 -2.20 7.81 22.73
CA SER A 20 -0.87 7.22 22.56
C SER A 20 -0.66 5.96 23.41
N GLU A 21 -1.22 5.93 24.62
CA GLU A 21 -1.04 4.85 25.59
C GLU A 21 -2.04 3.70 25.36
N TYR A 22 -3.20 3.98 24.79
CA TYR A 22 -4.31 3.02 24.67
C TYR A 22 -4.57 2.54 23.24
N LYS A 23 -3.94 3.12 22.21
CA LYS A 23 -4.15 2.76 20.78
C LYS A 23 -3.91 1.29 20.44
N ASP A 24 -3.09 0.60 21.24
CA ASP A 24 -2.70 -0.80 21.04
C ASP A 24 -3.22 -1.73 22.16
N LYS A 25 -3.92 -1.19 23.16
CA LYS A 25 -4.51 -2.02 24.21
C LYS A 25 -5.66 -2.84 23.64
N GLN A 26 -5.71 -4.09 24.06
CA GLN A 26 -6.70 -5.05 23.61
C GLN A 26 -7.87 -5.10 24.61
N ASP A 27 -9.09 -5.25 24.10
CA ASP A 27 -10.26 -5.57 24.90
C ASP A 27 -10.40 -7.09 25.15
N ASP A 28 -11.52 -7.52 25.71
CA ASP A 28 -11.82 -8.93 26.01
C ASP A 28 -11.86 -9.83 24.76
N LEU A 29 -12.10 -9.26 23.58
CA LEU A 29 -12.03 -9.97 22.29
C LEU A 29 -10.62 -9.94 21.69
N ARG A 30 -9.62 -9.54 22.48
CA ARG A 30 -8.26 -9.26 22.05
C ARG A 30 -8.20 -8.22 20.91
N GLN A 31 -9.20 -7.35 20.81
CA GLN A 31 -9.29 -6.37 19.73
C GLN A 31 -8.72 -5.03 20.18
N THR A 32 -7.84 -4.45 19.37
CA THR A 32 -7.39 -3.06 19.54
C THR A 32 -8.43 -2.07 18.99
N PRO A 33 -8.35 -0.78 19.33
CA PRO A 33 -9.23 0.26 18.81
C PRO A 33 -9.42 0.25 17.28
N ILE A 34 -8.43 -0.17 16.49
CA ILE A 34 -8.56 -0.23 15.04
C ILE A 34 -9.57 -1.29 14.59
N PHE A 35 -9.65 -2.45 15.24
CA PHE A 35 -10.69 -3.46 14.93
C PHE A 35 -12.10 -2.89 15.11
N LYS A 36 -12.30 -2.04 16.12
CA LYS A 36 -13.59 -1.39 16.35
C LYS A 36 -13.94 -0.41 15.23
N SER A 37 -12.96 0.31 14.69
CA SER A 37 -13.16 1.19 13.53
C SER A 37 -13.52 0.40 12.27
N LEU A 38 -12.91 -0.77 12.08
CA LEU A 38 -13.14 -1.66 10.94
C LEU A 38 -14.52 -2.30 10.99
N PHE A 39 -14.95 -2.77 12.17
CA PHE A 39 -16.28 -3.35 12.36
C PHE A 39 -17.39 -2.38 11.93
N ASN A 40 -17.26 -1.10 12.29
CA ASN A 40 -18.20 -0.05 11.88
C ASN A 40 -17.97 0.50 10.46
N LYS A 41 -16.95 0.00 9.76
CA LYS A 41 -16.49 0.49 8.45
C LYS A 41 -16.25 2.01 8.43
N ASN A 42 -15.89 2.59 9.58
CA ASN A 42 -15.68 4.02 9.70
C ASN A 42 -14.25 4.37 9.28
N VAL A 43 -14.12 4.73 8.01
CA VAL A 43 -12.85 5.03 7.36
C VAL A 43 -12.12 6.22 8.00
N ASP A 44 -12.84 7.24 8.48
CA ASP A 44 -12.20 8.43 9.04
C ASP A 44 -11.56 8.15 10.40
N VAL A 45 -12.26 7.38 11.24
CA VAL A 45 -11.71 6.89 12.50
C VAL A 45 -10.53 5.94 12.25
N MET A 46 -10.66 5.02 11.29
CA MET A 46 -9.58 4.11 10.91
C MET A 46 -8.32 4.88 10.51
N LYS A 47 -8.45 5.86 9.59
CA LYS A 47 -7.34 6.71 9.14
C LYS A 47 -6.71 7.48 10.30
N PHE A 48 -7.54 8.02 11.20
CA PHE A 48 -7.05 8.75 12.36
C PHE A 48 -6.20 7.88 13.28
N LEU A 49 -6.67 6.65 13.59
CA LEU A 49 -5.92 5.70 14.41
C LEU A 49 -4.62 5.24 13.73
N MET A 50 -4.63 5.05 12.40
CA MET A 50 -3.42 4.71 11.64
C MET A 50 -2.39 5.84 11.67
N ASN A 51 -2.83 7.10 11.56
CA ASN A 51 -1.95 8.27 11.67
C ASN A 51 -1.36 8.41 13.08
N ALA A 52 -2.03 7.88 14.12
CA ALA A 52 -1.49 7.79 15.46
C ALA A 52 -0.45 6.65 15.64
N HIS A 53 -0.02 6.00 14.54
CA HIS A 53 0.93 4.90 14.51
C HIS A 53 0.55 3.73 15.42
N CYS A 54 -0.71 3.28 15.36
CA CYS A 54 -1.12 2.04 16.04
C CYS A 54 -0.51 0.80 15.37
N ASN A 55 -0.31 -0.25 16.14
CA ASN A 55 0.27 -1.50 15.70
C ASN A 55 -0.76 -2.34 14.92
N LEU A 56 -0.55 -2.42 13.61
CA LEU A 56 -1.42 -3.13 12.67
C LEU A 56 -1.18 -4.66 12.62
N TYR A 57 -0.30 -5.21 13.47
CA TYR A 57 0.03 -6.63 13.51
C TYR A 57 -0.53 -7.35 14.73
N ILE A 58 -1.17 -6.62 15.64
CA ILE A 58 -1.82 -7.21 16.81
C ILE A 58 -3.01 -8.05 16.35
N LYS A 59 -3.05 -9.30 16.81
CA LYS A 59 -4.07 -10.28 16.45
C LYS A 59 -5.24 -10.26 17.42
N ASP A 60 -6.45 -10.41 16.89
CA ASP A 60 -7.67 -10.60 17.67
C ASP A 60 -7.76 -11.99 18.31
N TYR A 61 -8.87 -12.29 18.99
CA TYR A 61 -9.07 -13.58 19.64
C TYR A 61 -9.10 -14.77 18.67
N ARG A 62 -9.42 -14.52 17.39
CA ARG A 62 -9.38 -15.51 16.31
C ARG A 62 -8.02 -15.57 15.64
N SER A 63 -7.00 -14.97 16.25
CA SER A 63 -5.63 -14.88 15.74
C SER A 63 -5.52 -14.18 14.38
N SER A 64 -6.48 -13.31 14.05
CA SER A 64 -6.50 -12.54 12.80
C SER A 64 -5.94 -11.15 13.04
N THR A 65 -5.03 -10.72 12.17
CA THR A 65 -4.63 -9.32 12.05
C THR A 65 -5.81 -8.46 11.57
N PRO A 66 -5.77 -7.11 11.72
CA PRO A 66 -6.82 -6.24 11.22
C PRO A 66 -7.09 -6.41 9.72
N GLU A 67 -6.05 -6.66 8.92
CA GLU A 67 -6.17 -6.96 7.48
C GLU A 67 -6.91 -8.28 7.24
N GLU A 68 -6.46 -9.37 7.89
CA GLU A 68 -7.11 -10.67 7.79
C GLU A 68 -8.56 -10.61 8.27
N PHE A 69 -8.86 -9.78 9.27
CA PHE A 69 -10.21 -9.58 9.78
C PHE A 69 -11.14 -8.95 8.72
N ILE A 70 -10.66 -7.95 7.97
CA ILE A 70 -11.44 -7.35 6.87
C ILE A 70 -11.74 -8.41 5.81
N VAL A 71 -10.72 -9.16 5.39
CA VAL A 71 -10.84 -10.16 4.30
C VAL A 71 -11.76 -11.32 4.71
N ARG A 72 -11.58 -11.87 5.92
CA ARG A 72 -12.30 -13.07 6.36
C ARG A 72 -13.72 -12.80 6.83
N TYR A 73 -13.93 -11.70 7.56
CA TYR A 73 -15.18 -11.47 8.29
C TYR A 73 -16.03 -10.33 7.72
N LEU A 74 -15.42 -9.22 7.31
CA LEU A 74 -16.18 -8.09 6.75
C LEU A 74 -16.48 -8.25 5.26
N GLN A 75 -15.59 -8.97 4.54
CA GLN A 75 -15.68 -9.25 3.10
C GLN A 75 -15.91 -7.98 2.27
N ASP A 76 -15.27 -6.88 2.67
CA ASP A 76 -15.40 -5.57 2.05
C ASP A 76 -14.11 -5.21 1.28
N PRO A 77 -14.08 -5.44 -0.05
CA PRO A 77 -12.88 -5.22 -0.84
C PRO A 77 -12.46 -3.75 -0.89
N LYS A 78 -13.43 -2.83 -0.86
CA LYS A 78 -13.16 -1.38 -0.89
C LYS A 78 -12.54 -0.91 0.41
N LEU A 79 -13.03 -1.39 1.55
CA LEU A 79 -12.42 -1.10 2.84
C LEU A 79 -11.00 -1.68 2.92
N CYS A 80 -10.80 -2.91 2.42
CA CYS A 80 -9.48 -3.54 2.37
C CYS A 80 -8.49 -2.71 1.53
N GLU A 81 -8.91 -2.26 0.35
CA GLU A 81 -8.10 -1.40 -0.52
C GLU A 81 -7.66 -0.11 0.20
N VAL A 82 -8.60 0.59 0.86
CA VAL A 82 -8.29 1.81 1.61
C VAL A 82 -7.36 1.52 2.79
N PHE A 83 -7.59 0.42 3.51
CA PHE A 83 -6.75 0.00 4.64
C PHE A 83 -5.30 -0.25 4.20
N LEU A 84 -5.10 -1.04 3.14
CA LEU A 84 -3.78 -1.34 2.59
C LEU A 84 -3.09 -0.08 2.07
N ARG A 85 -3.84 0.80 1.38
CA ARG A 85 -3.31 2.08 0.88
C ARG A 85 -2.71 2.94 2.00
N TYR A 86 -3.36 2.98 3.16
CA TYR A 86 -2.86 3.73 4.32
C TYR A 86 -1.72 3.02 5.04
N LYS A 87 -1.81 1.68 5.22
CA LYS A 87 -0.75 0.85 5.81
C LYS A 87 0.60 1.07 5.13
N TYR A 88 0.61 1.14 3.78
CA TYR A 88 1.83 1.31 3.00
C TYR A 88 2.15 2.77 2.62
N ARG A 89 1.37 3.76 3.08
CA ARG A 89 1.54 5.17 2.69
C ARG A 89 2.91 5.75 3.10
N GLU A 90 3.32 5.50 4.34
CA GLU A 90 4.63 5.90 4.88
C GLU A 90 5.78 5.20 4.14
N PHE A 91 5.57 3.93 3.81
CA PHE A 91 6.54 3.15 3.05
C PHE A 91 6.73 3.76 1.67
N ILE A 92 5.67 4.05 0.92
CA ILE A 92 5.75 4.57 -0.46
C ILE A 92 6.44 5.94 -0.50
N HIS A 93 6.14 6.85 0.42
CA HIS A 93 6.73 8.19 0.44
C HIS A 93 8.21 8.23 0.86
N HIS A 94 8.67 7.32 1.73
CA HIS A 94 10.07 7.25 2.16
C HIS A 94 10.93 6.19 1.46
N SER A 95 10.32 5.19 0.81
CA SER A 95 11.04 4.13 0.08
C SER A 95 11.29 4.43 -1.38
N VAL A 96 10.43 5.24 -2.02
CA VAL A 96 10.53 5.52 -3.44
C VAL A 96 10.33 7.00 -3.68
N ASN A 97 11.44 7.74 -3.83
CA ASN A 97 11.40 9.04 -4.47
C ASN A 97 11.10 8.79 -5.96
N PHE A 98 9.81 8.64 -6.30
CA PHE A 98 9.38 8.37 -7.67
C PHE A 98 9.90 9.41 -8.66
N GLN A 99 10.22 10.62 -8.19
CA GLN A 99 10.82 11.67 -9.02
C GLN A 99 12.28 11.36 -9.37
N GLU A 100 13.10 10.91 -8.42
CA GLU A 100 14.45 10.41 -8.71
C GLU A 100 14.42 9.15 -9.56
N VAL A 101 13.46 8.26 -9.30
CA VAL A 101 13.29 7.04 -10.11
C VAL A 101 12.90 7.37 -11.54
N TRP A 102 11.98 8.31 -11.73
CA TRP A 102 11.57 8.81 -13.04
C TRP A 102 12.73 9.51 -13.78
N ASN A 103 13.47 10.36 -13.09
CA ASN A 103 14.63 11.08 -13.64
C ASN A 103 15.81 10.13 -13.95
N GLY A 104 15.98 9.07 -13.17
CA GLY A 104 17.00 8.04 -13.35
C GLY A 104 16.66 7.02 -14.45
N CYS A 105 15.37 6.68 -14.62
CA CYS A 105 14.88 5.83 -15.71
C CYS A 105 15.18 6.40 -17.10
N GLN A 106 15.25 7.73 -17.24
CA GLN A 106 15.68 8.36 -18.50
C GLN A 106 17.18 8.17 -18.79
N LYS A 107 17.97 7.69 -17.83
CA LYS A 107 19.43 7.58 -17.90
C LYS A 107 19.91 6.15 -17.67
N ASN A 108 19.79 5.33 -18.71
CA ASN A 108 20.57 4.09 -18.95
C ASN A 108 20.39 2.88 -18.02
N THR A 109 20.70 1.72 -18.59
CA THR A 109 20.75 0.35 -18.02
C THR A 109 21.44 0.22 -16.66
N ILE A 110 22.37 1.11 -16.33
CA ILE A 110 23.08 1.18 -15.04
C ILE A 110 22.11 1.49 -13.88
N PHE A 111 21.06 2.27 -14.16
CA PHE A 111 20.06 2.64 -13.17
C PHE A 111 19.28 1.42 -12.66
N VAL A 112 18.91 0.49 -13.54
CA VAL A 112 18.18 -0.73 -13.16
C VAL A 112 19.03 -1.63 -12.25
N SER A 113 20.34 -1.73 -12.49
CA SER A 113 21.25 -2.47 -11.61
C SER A 113 21.41 -1.82 -10.24
N GLU A 114 21.51 -0.49 -10.16
CA GLU A 114 21.60 0.23 -8.89
C GLU A 114 20.28 0.18 -8.11
N LEU A 115 19.14 0.25 -8.80
CA LEU A 115 17.82 0.11 -8.19
C LEU A 115 17.62 -1.31 -7.64
N LYS A 116 17.97 -2.35 -8.41
CA LYS A 116 18.01 -3.73 -7.90
C LYS A 116 18.89 -3.83 -6.65
N ARG A 117 20.09 -3.25 -6.68
CA ARG A 117 21.04 -3.30 -5.55
C ARG A 117 20.50 -2.59 -4.31
N PHE A 118 19.89 -1.41 -4.48
CA PHE A 118 19.27 -0.63 -3.40
C PHE A 118 18.11 -1.39 -2.74
N TYR A 119 17.20 -1.94 -3.55
CA TYR A 119 16.04 -2.68 -3.03
C TYR A 119 16.45 -4.01 -2.39
N CYS A 120 17.38 -4.77 -3.00
CA CYS A 120 17.96 -5.97 -2.39
C CYS A 120 18.60 -5.66 -1.02
N LYS A 121 19.32 -4.54 -0.90
CA LYS A 121 20.02 -4.18 0.34
C LYS A 121 19.07 -3.69 1.44
N LYS A 122 18.05 -2.90 1.08
CA LYS A 122 17.18 -2.20 2.03
C LYS A 122 15.91 -2.97 2.43
N TYR A 123 15.44 -3.89 1.58
CA TYR A 123 14.13 -4.53 1.77
C TYR A 123 14.13 -6.06 1.71
N SER A 124 15.29 -6.70 1.59
CA SER A 124 15.43 -8.17 1.61
C SER A 124 14.85 -8.85 2.85
N HIS A 125 14.72 -8.11 3.95
CA HIS A 125 14.24 -8.59 5.24
C HIS A 125 12.77 -8.21 5.52
N ILE A 126 12.16 -7.37 4.68
CA ILE A 126 10.85 -6.75 4.94
C ILE A 126 9.79 -7.21 3.92
N LEU A 127 10.17 -7.42 2.65
CA LEU A 127 9.22 -7.97 1.68
C LEU A 127 9.22 -9.51 1.74
N PRO A 128 8.06 -10.17 1.84
CA PRO A 128 7.98 -11.60 1.56
C PRO A 128 8.53 -11.85 0.15
N HIS A 129 9.32 -12.91 0.00
CA HIS A 129 10.09 -13.20 -1.22
C HIS A 129 9.28 -13.08 -2.53
N VAL A 130 7.98 -13.37 -2.47
CA VAL A 130 7.02 -13.31 -3.60
C VAL A 130 6.70 -11.88 -4.05
N GLU A 131 6.58 -10.93 -3.13
CA GLU A 131 6.30 -9.53 -3.46
C GLU A 131 7.56 -8.85 -4.02
N PHE A 132 8.72 -9.24 -3.49
CA PHE A 132 10.01 -8.80 -4.02
C PHE A 132 10.25 -9.30 -5.44
N THR A 133 9.94 -10.57 -5.72
CA THR A 133 10.07 -11.13 -7.08
C THR A 133 9.05 -10.52 -8.05
N LEU A 134 7.82 -10.24 -7.61
CA LEU A 134 6.83 -9.51 -8.43
C LEU A 134 7.29 -8.09 -8.77
N LEU A 135 7.86 -7.36 -7.81
CA LEU A 135 8.43 -6.03 -8.04
C LEU A 135 9.60 -6.08 -9.03
N VAL A 136 10.49 -7.06 -8.89
CA VAL A 136 11.60 -7.29 -9.83
C VAL A 136 11.08 -7.68 -11.22
N MET A 137 10.04 -8.52 -11.31
CA MET A 137 9.43 -8.91 -12.58
C MET A 137 8.76 -7.71 -13.26
N LEU A 138 8.02 -6.88 -12.53
CA LEU A 138 7.41 -5.66 -13.06
C LEU A 138 8.46 -4.67 -13.54
N MET A 139 9.56 -4.50 -12.81
CA MET A 139 10.70 -3.67 -13.24
C MET A 139 11.41 -4.22 -14.48
N GLN A 140 11.51 -5.54 -14.62
CA GLN A 140 12.06 -6.17 -15.81
C GLN A 140 11.11 -6.06 -17.01
N LEU A 141 9.80 -6.16 -16.80
CA LEU A 141 8.78 -5.98 -17.83
C LEU A 141 8.73 -4.54 -18.34
N THR A 142 8.81 -3.55 -17.45
CA THR A 142 8.86 -2.13 -17.85
C THR A 142 10.17 -1.79 -18.56
N HIS A 143 11.30 -2.37 -18.14
CA HIS A 143 12.57 -2.23 -18.86
C HIS A 143 12.53 -2.91 -20.25
N TRP A 144 11.95 -4.11 -20.35
CA TRP A 144 11.78 -4.81 -21.63
C TRP A 144 10.87 -4.02 -22.59
N PHE A 145 9.73 -3.54 -22.07
CA PHE A 145 8.80 -2.69 -22.82
C PHE A 145 9.47 -1.40 -23.30
N TYR A 146 10.23 -0.73 -22.43
CA TYR A 146 10.94 0.51 -22.77
C TYR A 146 12.06 0.29 -23.80
N SER A 147 12.87 -0.78 -23.63
CA SER A 147 13.90 -1.17 -24.60
C SER A 147 13.30 -1.49 -25.97
N TYR A 148 12.12 -2.12 -26.00
CA TYR A 148 11.39 -2.41 -27.24
C TYR A 148 10.79 -1.16 -27.90
N CYS A 149 10.26 -0.21 -27.12
CA CYS A 149 9.75 1.06 -27.63
C CYS A 149 10.85 1.98 -28.20
N VAL A 150 12.03 1.99 -27.58
CA VAL A 150 13.18 2.79 -28.04
C VAL A 150 13.89 2.11 -29.23
N GLY A 151 13.76 0.77 -29.36
CA GLY A 151 14.42 -0.04 -30.40
C GLY A 151 13.71 -0.15 -31.76
N GLY A 152 12.53 0.45 -31.92
CA GLY A 152 11.88 0.62 -33.23
C GLY A 152 11.33 -0.67 -33.87
N SER A 153 10.02 -0.88 -33.78
CA SER A 153 9.28 -1.77 -34.69
C SER A 153 7.97 -1.09 -35.10
N SER A 154 7.96 -0.59 -36.33
CA SER A 154 6.85 0.11 -37.02
C SER A 154 5.53 -0.67 -37.00
N ILE A 155 5.57 -2.00 -36.82
CA ILE A 155 4.39 -2.87 -36.91
C ILE A 155 3.40 -2.64 -35.75
N VAL A 156 3.88 -2.37 -34.53
CA VAL A 156 2.97 -2.18 -33.39
C VAL A 156 2.33 -0.79 -33.40
N MET A 157 3.04 0.25 -33.85
CA MET A 157 2.44 1.57 -34.09
C MET A 157 1.43 1.53 -35.25
N PHE A 158 1.63 0.66 -36.25
CA PHE A 158 0.68 0.41 -37.33
C PHE A 158 -0.56 -0.34 -36.83
N LEU A 159 -0.40 -1.35 -35.96
CA LEU A 159 -1.51 -2.09 -35.34
C LEU A 159 -2.29 -1.24 -34.33
N ILE A 160 -1.62 -0.39 -33.55
CA ILE A 160 -2.27 0.56 -32.64
C ILE A 160 -3.03 1.63 -33.42
N ARG A 161 -2.48 2.12 -34.56
CA ARG A 161 -3.24 3.01 -35.46
C ARG A 161 -4.43 2.30 -36.11
N LEU A 162 -4.33 1.03 -36.47
CA LEU A 162 -5.46 0.24 -36.98
C LEU A 162 -6.56 0.05 -35.91
N CYS A 163 -6.18 -0.20 -34.66
CA CYS A 163 -7.14 -0.33 -33.55
C CYS A 163 -7.78 1.01 -33.16
N LEU A 164 -7.06 2.14 -33.30
CA LEU A 164 -7.58 3.46 -32.94
C LEU A 164 -8.36 4.16 -34.07
N LEU A 165 -8.06 3.87 -35.34
CA LEU A 165 -8.77 4.44 -36.50
C LEU A 165 -9.99 3.62 -36.95
N GLY A 166 -10.23 2.44 -36.37
CA GLY A 166 -11.37 1.58 -36.67
C GLY A 166 -12.72 2.03 -36.08
N THR A 167 -12.87 3.29 -35.67
CA THR A 167 -14.15 3.82 -35.12
C THR A 167 -14.57 5.16 -35.73
N SER A 168 -14.31 5.37 -37.02
CA SER A 168 -15.04 6.40 -37.78
C SER A 168 -15.01 6.17 -39.29
N VAL A 169 -15.91 5.32 -39.80
CA VAL A 169 -16.91 5.59 -40.85
C VAL A 169 -18.00 4.53 -40.71
#